data_AF-A0A5D0NN98-F1
#
_entry.id   AF-A0A5D0NN98-F1
#
_cell.length_a   1.000
_cell.length_b   1.000
_cell.length_c   1.000
_cell.angle_alpha   90.00
_cell.angle_beta   90.00
_cell.angle_gamma   90.00
#
_symmetry.space_group_name_H-M   'P 1'
#
loop_
_entity.id
_entity.type
_entity.pdbx_description
1 polymer ?
#
loop_
_entity_poly.entity_id
_entity_poly.type
_entity_poly.pdbx_seq_one_letter_code
_entity_poly.pdbx_strand_id
1 'polypeptide(L)'
;MTGVRAHRAAGHAAGRHYSTTAYVLHAAARVLAAHPAANAAIRGRVRPKVARYDTVNGKFTMDRTVNGERVVLSAVLTGLENASLDDVQEQLDRFRDGDPETMPEFAGARLLRRLPWPLGTLAFRAGVRPLGRRAATMGTFAVTSLAHRPVDGFHSVGGTTITLGLGRTADRPVVRDGRVAVAPVMRLNLTFDHRVVDGAEAADVLAELRDALETVKPAADPAPDLAPAAGEERG
;
A
#
# COMPACT_ATOMS: atom_id res chain seq x y z
N MET A 1 10.72 10.38 5.11
CA MET A 1 10.67 9.06 5.80
C MET A 1 11.21 9.07 7.24
N THR A 2 11.63 10.21 7.81
CA THR A 2 12.18 10.25 9.18
C THR A 2 11.18 9.73 10.22
N GLY A 3 9.94 10.24 10.23
CA GLY A 3 8.87 9.80 11.14
C GLY A 3 8.56 8.31 11.01
N VAL A 4 8.37 7.82 9.78
CA VAL A 4 8.18 6.38 9.52
C VAL A 4 9.33 5.54 10.05
N ARG A 5 10.59 5.94 9.84
CA ARG A 5 11.75 5.19 10.35
C ARG A 5 11.76 5.15 11.88
N ALA A 6 11.43 6.26 12.54
CA ALA A 6 11.32 6.33 14.00
C ALA A 6 10.17 5.45 14.55
N HIS A 7 8.96 5.56 13.97
CA HIS A 7 7.82 4.73 14.37
C HIS A 7 8.10 3.23 14.16
N ARG A 8 8.75 2.86 13.05
CA ARG A 8 9.17 1.47 12.82
C ARG A 8 10.17 0.96 13.86
N ALA A 9 11.12 1.80 14.27
CA ALA A 9 12.10 1.43 15.29
C ALA A 9 11.44 1.25 16.67
N ALA A 10 10.53 2.17 17.04
CA ALA A 10 9.76 2.06 18.28
C ALA A 10 8.85 0.82 18.28
N GLY A 11 8.15 0.55 17.17
CA GLY A 11 7.36 -0.66 16.99
C GLY A 11 8.21 -1.92 17.17
N HIS A 12 9.40 -1.97 16.56
CA HIS A 12 10.30 -3.10 16.69
C HIS A 12 10.75 -3.34 18.14
N ALA A 13 11.02 -2.28 18.90
CA ALA A 13 11.33 -2.39 20.33
C ALA A 13 10.14 -2.97 21.14
N ALA A 14 8.91 -2.73 20.69
CA ALA A 14 7.68 -3.28 21.28
C ALA A 14 7.24 -4.62 20.65
N GLY A 15 8.08 -5.29 19.86
CA GLY A 15 7.76 -6.57 19.21
C GLY A 15 6.82 -6.49 18.02
N ARG A 16 6.58 -5.29 17.47
CA ARG A 16 5.74 -5.04 16.29
C ARG A 16 6.57 -4.73 15.06
N HIS A 17 6.25 -5.36 13.93
CA HIS A 17 7.00 -5.17 12.68
C HIS A 17 6.13 -4.53 11.61
N TYR A 18 6.46 -3.29 11.24
CA TYR A 18 5.75 -2.58 10.16
C TYR A 18 6.58 -2.53 8.89
N SER A 19 5.97 -2.89 7.76
CA SER A 19 6.54 -2.73 6.43
C SER A 19 6.32 -1.31 5.90
N THR A 20 7.21 -0.79 5.05
CA THR A 20 7.00 0.51 4.38
C THR A 20 5.74 0.48 3.49
N THR A 21 5.45 -0.68 2.89
CA THR A 21 4.23 -0.92 2.11
C THR A 21 2.97 -0.70 2.95
N ALA A 22 2.95 -1.09 4.23
CA ALA A 22 1.82 -0.85 5.14
C ALA A 22 1.54 0.65 5.32
N TYR A 23 2.57 1.47 5.57
CA TYR A 23 2.40 2.92 5.70
C TYR A 23 1.83 3.55 4.43
N VAL A 24 2.31 3.12 3.25
CA VAL A 24 1.81 3.67 1.99
C VAL A 24 0.38 3.21 1.70
N LEU A 25 0.04 1.94 1.95
CA LEU A 25 -1.33 1.44 1.82
C LEU A 25 -2.29 2.19 2.76
N HIS A 26 -1.90 2.37 4.02
CA HIS A 26 -2.68 3.08 5.03
C HIS A 26 -2.86 4.57 4.67
N ALA A 27 -1.78 5.27 4.31
CA ALA A 27 -1.85 6.67 3.89
C ALA A 27 -2.69 6.84 2.62
N ALA A 28 -2.45 6.01 1.60
CA ALA A 28 -3.19 6.07 0.34
C ALA A 28 -4.68 5.79 0.53
N ALA A 29 -5.04 4.87 1.42
CA ALA A 29 -6.43 4.57 1.67
C ALA A 29 -7.19 5.77 2.25
N ARG A 30 -6.59 6.46 3.22
CA ARG A 30 -7.17 7.66 3.84
C ARG A 30 -7.27 8.83 2.85
N VAL A 31 -6.22 9.06 2.07
CA VAL A 31 -6.23 10.11 1.04
C VAL A 31 -7.29 9.79 -0.02
N LEU A 32 -7.33 8.57 -0.57
CA LEU A 32 -8.32 8.20 -1.59
C LEU A 32 -9.76 8.18 -1.08
N ALA A 33 -9.98 7.94 0.22
CA ALA A 33 -11.29 8.12 0.83
C ALA A 33 -11.77 9.59 0.81
N ALA A 34 -10.84 10.54 0.94
CA ALA A 34 -11.12 11.97 0.81
C ALA A 34 -11.23 12.44 -0.65
N HIS A 35 -10.68 11.66 -1.60
CA HIS A 35 -10.65 11.94 -3.03
C HIS A 35 -11.50 10.95 -3.85
N PRO A 36 -12.85 11.02 -3.81
CA PRO A 36 -13.72 10.06 -4.48
C PRO A 36 -13.64 10.09 -6.02
N ALA A 37 -13.15 11.20 -6.60
CA ALA A 37 -12.87 11.28 -8.03
C ALA A 37 -11.66 10.40 -8.43
N ALA A 38 -10.65 10.35 -7.56
CA ALA A 38 -9.48 9.50 -7.69
C ALA A 38 -9.77 8.01 -7.38
N ASN A 39 -10.74 7.73 -6.50
CA ASN A 39 -11.23 6.38 -6.18
C ASN A 39 -12.29 5.87 -7.17
N ALA A 40 -11.99 5.93 -8.48
CA ALA A 40 -12.89 5.53 -9.54
C ALA A 40 -12.18 4.70 -10.62
N ALA A 41 -12.92 4.09 -11.54
CA ALA A 41 -12.36 3.43 -12.72
C ALA A 41 -13.23 3.64 -13.95
N ILE A 42 -12.60 3.71 -15.12
CA ILE A 42 -13.28 3.92 -16.40
C ILE A 42 -13.10 2.74 -17.36
N ARG A 43 -14.13 2.49 -18.17
CA ARG A 43 -14.09 1.52 -19.26
C ARG A 43 -14.85 2.05 -20.48
N GLY A 44 -14.36 1.68 -21.67
CA GLY A 44 -14.97 2.05 -22.94
C GLY A 44 -14.28 3.26 -23.56
N ARG A 45 -14.14 3.25 -24.90
CA ARG A 45 -13.56 4.37 -25.66
C ARG A 45 -14.64 5.28 -26.23
N VAL A 46 -15.65 4.70 -26.89
CA VAL A 46 -16.73 5.45 -27.54
C VAL A 46 -17.87 5.82 -26.58
N ARG A 47 -18.22 4.91 -25.65
CA ARG A 47 -19.22 5.14 -24.60
C ARG A 47 -18.58 4.86 -23.23
N PRO A 48 -17.88 5.84 -22.64
CA PRO A 48 -17.20 5.65 -21.37
C PRO A 48 -18.22 5.37 -20.27
N LYS A 49 -17.93 4.36 -19.46
CA LYS A 49 -18.63 4.08 -18.20
C LYS A 49 -17.63 4.27 -17.07
N VAL A 50 -17.98 5.10 -16.11
CA VAL A 50 -17.22 5.35 -14.89
C VAL A 50 -17.91 4.64 -13.74
N ALA A 51 -17.13 3.95 -12.91
CA ALA A 51 -17.57 3.43 -11.63
C ALA A 51 -16.78 4.14 -10.54
N ARG A 52 -17.48 4.69 -9.56
CA ARG A 52 -16.90 5.21 -8.31
C ARG A 52 -17.07 4.15 -7.24
N TYR A 53 -16.13 4.05 -6.32
CA TYR A 53 -16.16 3.05 -5.25
C TYR A 53 -16.32 3.73 -3.90
N ASP A 54 -17.21 3.19 -3.07
CA ASP A 54 -17.45 3.67 -1.71
C ASP A 54 -16.44 3.10 -0.71
N THR A 55 -15.76 2.01 -1.08
CA THR A 55 -14.68 1.39 -0.30
C THR A 55 -13.32 1.63 -0.96
N VAL A 56 -12.26 1.56 -0.16
CA VAL A 56 -10.88 1.75 -0.62
C VAL A 56 -10.10 0.47 -0.40
N ASN A 57 -9.85 -0.25 -1.49
CA ASN A 57 -9.18 -1.55 -1.46
C ASN A 57 -7.78 -1.43 -2.08
N GLY A 58 -6.76 -1.74 -1.30
CA GLY A 58 -5.37 -1.63 -1.70
C GLY A 58 -4.84 -2.93 -2.29
N LYS A 59 -4.60 -2.95 -3.60
CA LYS A 59 -3.85 -4.05 -4.21
C LYS A 59 -2.36 -3.89 -3.93
N PHE A 60 -1.67 -4.98 -3.64
CA PHE A 60 -0.23 -5.01 -3.57
C PHE A 60 0.38 -6.26 -4.21
N THR A 61 1.65 -6.17 -4.58
CA THR A 61 2.41 -7.26 -5.19
C THR A 61 3.47 -7.79 -4.24
N MET A 62 3.66 -9.11 -4.21
CA MET A 62 4.73 -9.77 -3.47
C MET A 62 5.44 -10.80 -4.35
N ASP A 63 6.75 -10.87 -4.21
CA ASP A 63 7.55 -11.93 -4.78
C ASP A 63 7.44 -13.17 -3.89
N ARG A 64 7.11 -14.31 -4.49
CA ARG A 64 7.07 -15.61 -3.82
C ARG A 64 7.82 -16.64 -4.65
N THR A 65 8.26 -17.70 -3.98
CA THR A 65 8.75 -18.89 -4.66
C THR A 65 7.70 -19.97 -4.49
N VAL A 66 7.15 -20.46 -5.60
CA VAL A 66 6.14 -21.53 -5.63
C VAL A 66 6.69 -22.63 -6.52
N ASN A 67 6.80 -23.86 -5.99
CA ASN A 67 7.40 -25.01 -6.69
C ASN A 67 8.81 -24.74 -7.25
N GLY A 68 9.63 -23.96 -6.53
CA GLY A 68 10.99 -23.58 -6.96
C GLY A 68 11.05 -22.46 -7.98
N GLU A 69 9.92 -21.99 -8.51
CA GLU A 69 9.85 -20.87 -9.45
C GLU A 69 9.50 -19.56 -8.74
N ARG A 70 10.18 -18.47 -9.13
CA ARG A 70 9.82 -17.13 -8.67
C ARG A 70 8.55 -16.67 -9.39
N VAL A 71 7.53 -16.34 -8.62
CA VAL A 71 6.25 -15.82 -9.09
C VAL A 71 5.93 -14.52 -8.38
N VAL A 72 5.29 -13.59 -9.11
CA VAL A 72 4.75 -12.36 -8.51
C VAL A 72 3.28 -12.58 -8.26
N LEU A 73 2.88 -12.56 -6.99
CA LEU A 73 1.48 -12.66 -6.60
C LEU A 73 0.92 -11.27 -6.31
N SER A 74 -0.33 -11.05 -6.71
CA SER A 74 -1.08 -9.85 -6.35
C SER A 74 -2.17 -10.22 -5.35
N ALA A 75 -2.24 -9.48 -4.25
CA ALA A 75 -3.29 -9.61 -3.24
C ALA A 75 -4.00 -8.26 -3.07
N VAL A 76 -5.23 -8.29 -2.58
CA VAL A 76 -6.07 -7.11 -2.36
C VAL A 76 -6.44 -7.06 -0.88
N LEU A 77 -6.04 -5.99 -0.21
CA LEU A 77 -6.53 -5.64 1.11
C LEU A 77 -7.84 -4.89 0.98
N THR A 78 -8.78 -5.16 1.87
CA THR A 78 -10.14 -4.65 1.78
C THR A 78 -10.49 -3.75 2.95
N GLY A 79 -11.30 -2.72 2.71
CA GLY A 79 -11.82 -1.83 3.77
C GLY A 79 -10.73 -0.98 4.41
N LEU A 80 -9.74 -0.53 3.63
CA LEU A 80 -8.60 0.20 4.16
C LEU A 80 -8.93 1.63 4.60
N GLU A 81 -10.07 2.18 4.16
CA GLU A 81 -10.52 3.52 4.51
C GLU A 81 -10.69 3.74 6.03
N ASN A 82 -10.99 2.67 6.76
CA ASN A 82 -11.23 2.67 8.21
C ASN A 82 -10.18 1.84 8.98
N ALA A 83 -9.22 1.24 8.28
CA ALA A 83 -8.23 0.35 8.89
C ALA A 83 -7.17 1.17 9.64
N SER A 84 -6.79 0.70 10.83
CA SER A 84 -5.60 1.19 11.51
C SER A 84 -4.33 0.67 10.81
N LEU A 85 -3.18 1.26 11.12
CA LEU A 85 -1.89 0.76 10.61
C LEU A 85 -1.62 -0.69 11.05
N ASP A 86 -2.07 -1.07 12.25
CA ASP A 86 -1.98 -2.43 12.76
C ASP A 86 -2.82 -3.39 11.89
N ASP A 87 -4.07 -3.03 11.60
CA ASP A 87 -4.96 -3.83 10.74
C ASP A 87 -4.38 -4.00 9.32
N VAL A 88 -3.81 -2.94 8.75
CA VAL A 88 -3.16 -3.03 7.42
C VAL A 88 -1.96 -3.97 7.47
N GLN A 89 -1.13 -3.88 8.51
CA GLN A 89 0.04 -4.73 8.68
C GLN A 89 -0.35 -6.20 8.89
N GLU A 90 -1.37 -6.47 9.70
CA GLU A 90 -1.89 -7.83 9.93
C GLU A 90 -2.44 -8.44 8.64
N GLN A 91 -3.22 -7.70 7.85
CA GLN A 91 -3.70 -8.19 6.56
C GLN A 91 -2.55 -8.47 5.59
N LEU A 92 -1.51 -7.63 5.55
CA LEU A 92 -0.31 -7.87 4.75
C LEU A 92 0.41 -9.15 5.17
N ASP A 93 0.60 -9.33 6.48
CA ASP A 93 1.29 -10.48 7.04
C ASP A 93 0.54 -11.78 6.75
N ARG A 94 -0.80 -11.79 6.86
CA ARG A 94 -1.64 -12.93 6.47
C ARG A 94 -1.40 -13.39 5.03
N PHE A 95 -1.28 -12.44 4.09
CA PHE A 95 -0.99 -12.77 2.70
C PHE A 95 0.48 -13.15 2.46
N ARG A 96 1.42 -12.52 3.18
CA ARG A 96 2.85 -12.81 3.08
C ARG A 96 3.19 -14.19 3.63
N ASP A 97 2.60 -14.55 4.76
CA ASP A 97 2.95 -15.75 5.52
C ASP A 97 2.04 -16.93 5.17
N GLY A 98 0.83 -16.66 4.66
CA GLY A 98 -0.09 -17.67 4.16
C GLY A 98 0.40 -18.38 2.89
N ASP A 99 -0.04 -19.64 2.71
CA ASP A 99 0.29 -20.46 1.55
C ASP A 99 -0.61 -20.13 0.34
N PRO A 100 -0.04 -19.61 -0.77
CA PRO A 100 -0.82 -19.27 -1.95
C PRO A 100 -1.53 -20.44 -2.62
N GLU A 101 -1.10 -21.68 -2.38
CA GLU A 101 -1.74 -22.87 -2.96
C GLU A 101 -3.07 -23.21 -2.26
N THR A 102 -3.25 -22.81 -1.00
CA THR A 102 -4.43 -23.15 -0.19
C THR A 102 -5.38 -21.98 0.01
N MET A 103 -4.88 -20.75 0.04
CA MET A 103 -5.70 -19.56 0.29
C MET A 103 -6.80 -19.36 -0.77
N PRO A 104 -8.05 -19.08 -0.38
CA PRO A 104 -9.17 -18.91 -1.33
C PRO A 104 -9.01 -17.70 -2.26
N GLU A 105 -8.35 -16.63 -1.81
CA GLU A 105 -8.13 -15.41 -2.57
C GLU A 105 -7.29 -15.63 -3.84
N PHE A 106 -6.41 -16.63 -3.81
CA PHE A 106 -5.60 -17.00 -4.96
C PHE A 106 -6.22 -18.10 -5.83
N ALA A 107 -7.43 -18.58 -5.52
CA ALA A 107 -8.09 -19.64 -6.31
C ALA A 107 -8.26 -19.26 -7.78
N GLY A 108 -8.62 -18.00 -8.05
CA GLY A 108 -8.70 -17.47 -9.42
C GLY A 108 -7.35 -17.48 -10.13
N ALA A 109 -6.28 -17.08 -9.44
CA ALA A 109 -4.92 -17.10 -10.00
C ALA A 109 -4.45 -18.54 -10.29
N ARG A 110 -4.74 -19.49 -9.38
CA ARG A 110 -4.44 -20.92 -9.59
C ARG A 110 -5.19 -21.49 -10.79
N LEU A 111 -6.47 -21.15 -10.94
CA LEU A 111 -7.26 -21.54 -12.11
C LEU A 111 -6.65 -21.00 -13.41
N LEU A 112 -6.28 -19.72 -13.43
CA LEU A 112 -5.65 -19.09 -14.59
C LEU A 112 -4.32 -19.75 -14.97
N ARG A 113 -3.49 -20.14 -13.99
CA ARG A 113 -2.22 -20.85 -14.22
C ARG A 113 -2.41 -22.23 -14.84
N ARG A 114 -3.52 -22.91 -14.56
CA ARG A 114 -3.84 -24.26 -15.09
C ARG A 114 -4.43 -24.23 -16.50
N LEU A 115 -4.94 -23.08 -16.93
CA LEU A 115 -5.54 -22.94 -18.26
C LEU A 115 -4.47 -22.64 -19.33
N PRO A 116 -4.62 -23.15 -20.56
CA PRO A 116 -3.83 -22.71 -21.71
C PRO A 116 -3.88 -21.18 -21.86
N TRP A 117 -2.77 -20.56 -22.26
CA TRP A 117 -2.63 -19.09 -22.39
C TRP A 117 -3.83 -18.35 -23.03
N PRO A 118 -4.43 -18.80 -24.15
CA PRO A 118 -5.57 -18.08 -24.73
C PRO A 118 -6.82 -18.15 -23.84
N LEU A 119 -7.07 -19.31 -23.19
CA LEU A 119 -8.21 -19.51 -22.29
C LEU A 119 -8.02 -18.75 -20.96
N GLY A 120 -6.80 -18.77 -20.40
CA GLY A 120 -6.46 -17.98 -19.21
C GLY A 120 -6.64 -16.48 -19.48
N THR A 121 -6.18 -15.99 -20.63
CA THR A 121 -6.37 -14.59 -21.02
C THR A 121 -7.85 -14.22 -21.13
N LEU A 122 -8.67 -15.07 -21.76
CA LEU A 122 -10.12 -14.83 -21.87
C LEU A 122 -10.80 -14.83 -20.49
N ALA A 123 -10.49 -15.80 -19.64
CA ALA A 123 -11.02 -15.92 -18.29
C ALA A 123 -10.65 -14.71 -17.43
N PHE A 124 -9.39 -14.27 -17.45
CA PHE A 124 -8.94 -13.08 -16.75
C PHE A 124 -9.71 -11.85 -17.23
N ARG A 125 -9.80 -11.64 -18.55
CA ARG A 125 -10.55 -10.52 -19.14
C ARG A 125 -12.01 -10.54 -18.74
N ALA A 126 -12.66 -11.70 -18.73
CA ALA A 126 -14.04 -11.85 -18.29
C ALA A 126 -14.21 -11.49 -16.81
N GLY A 127 -13.28 -11.91 -15.95
CA GLY A 127 -13.28 -11.63 -14.51
C GLY A 127 -13.11 -10.14 -14.18
N VAL A 128 -12.18 -9.45 -14.83
CA VAL A 128 -11.87 -8.04 -14.54
C VAL A 128 -12.66 -7.03 -15.39
N ARG A 129 -13.50 -7.51 -16.31
CA ARG A 129 -14.32 -6.64 -17.18
C ARG A 129 -15.39 -5.86 -16.43
N PRO A 130 -16.16 -6.42 -15.47
CA PRO A 130 -17.18 -5.68 -14.74
C PRO A 130 -16.54 -4.68 -13.76
N LEU A 131 -16.81 -3.39 -13.94
CA LEU A 131 -16.23 -2.34 -13.08
C LEU A 131 -16.59 -2.53 -11.61
N GLY A 132 -17.84 -2.88 -11.29
CA GLY A 132 -18.27 -3.08 -9.90
C GLY A 132 -17.54 -4.21 -9.16
N ARG A 133 -16.95 -5.19 -9.87
CA ARG A 133 -16.16 -6.26 -9.24
C ARG A 133 -14.68 -5.91 -9.09
N ARG A 134 -14.20 -4.86 -9.77
CA ARG A 134 -12.77 -4.52 -9.78
C ARG A 134 -12.24 -4.16 -8.41
N ALA A 135 -13.02 -3.45 -7.58
CA ALA A 135 -12.61 -3.12 -6.22
C ALA A 135 -12.24 -4.39 -5.42
N ALA A 136 -12.98 -5.48 -5.59
CA ALA A 136 -12.71 -6.75 -4.89
C ALA A 136 -11.57 -7.55 -5.55
N THR A 137 -11.50 -7.59 -6.89
CA THR A 137 -10.56 -8.47 -7.61
C THR A 137 -9.20 -7.83 -7.90
N MET A 138 -9.16 -6.51 -8.08
CA MET A 138 -8.00 -5.75 -8.56
C MET A 138 -7.60 -4.61 -7.63
N GLY A 139 -8.38 -4.36 -6.57
CA GLY A 139 -8.28 -3.15 -5.76
C GLY A 139 -8.88 -1.93 -6.45
N THR A 140 -9.01 -0.85 -5.70
CA THR A 140 -9.34 0.48 -6.23
C THR A 140 -8.07 1.29 -6.55
N PHE A 141 -6.98 1.02 -5.81
CA PHE A 141 -5.63 1.48 -6.10
C PHE A 141 -4.63 0.33 -5.94
N ALA A 142 -3.40 0.54 -6.43
CA ALA A 142 -2.34 -0.45 -6.35
C ALA A 142 -1.07 0.15 -5.76
N VAL A 143 -0.34 -0.65 -4.99
CA VAL A 143 0.97 -0.36 -4.43
C VAL A 143 1.93 -1.45 -4.87
N THR A 144 3.07 -1.05 -5.40
CA THR A 144 4.15 -1.97 -5.78
C THR A 144 5.47 -1.45 -5.24
N SER A 145 6.34 -2.37 -4.82
CA SER A 145 7.59 -2.02 -4.15
C SER A 145 8.76 -2.80 -4.73
N LEU A 146 9.79 -2.07 -5.14
CA LEU A 146 11.10 -2.61 -5.50
C LEU A 146 12.16 -2.21 -4.46
N ALA A 147 11.73 -1.76 -3.28
CA ALA A 147 12.61 -1.26 -2.23
C ALA A 147 13.59 -2.29 -1.67
N HIS A 148 13.37 -3.58 -1.93
CA HIS A 148 14.28 -4.68 -1.57
C HIS A 148 15.52 -4.77 -2.48
N ARG A 149 15.58 -3.98 -3.55
CA ARG A 149 16.72 -3.84 -4.48
C ARG A 149 17.18 -2.38 -4.54
N PRO A 150 18.38 -2.09 -5.08
CA PRO A 150 18.88 -0.73 -5.21
C PRO A 150 18.16 0.09 -6.30
N VAL A 151 16.83 0.11 -6.29
CA VAL A 151 15.98 0.83 -7.24
C VAL A 151 15.45 2.09 -6.59
N ASP A 152 15.82 3.25 -7.12
CA ASP A 152 15.40 4.54 -6.57
C ASP A 152 14.02 4.98 -7.04
N GLY A 153 13.52 4.51 -8.19
CA GLY A 153 12.19 4.87 -8.67
C GLY A 153 11.81 4.04 -9.89
N PHE A 154 10.52 3.76 -10.03
CA PHE A 154 9.98 2.99 -11.15
C PHE A 154 8.50 3.30 -11.33
N HIS A 155 7.99 3.02 -12.53
CA HIS A 155 6.58 3.15 -12.87
C HIS A 155 6.04 1.76 -13.22
N SER A 156 4.84 1.46 -12.72
CA SER A 156 4.19 0.17 -12.97
C SER A 156 2.72 0.40 -13.29
N VAL A 157 2.16 -0.53 -14.05
CA VAL A 157 0.75 -0.55 -14.39
C VAL A 157 0.05 -1.56 -13.49
N GLY A 158 -0.52 -1.08 -12.39
CA GLY A 158 -1.23 -1.92 -11.41
C GLY A 158 -2.60 -2.40 -11.88
N GLY A 159 -3.12 -1.87 -12.99
CA GLY A 159 -4.45 -2.19 -13.51
C GLY A 159 -5.59 -1.44 -12.79
N THR A 160 -5.24 -0.50 -11.93
CA THR A 160 -6.11 0.44 -11.21
C THR A 160 -5.91 1.85 -11.74
N THR A 161 -6.80 2.77 -11.38
CA THR A 161 -6.68 4.18 -11.78
C THR A 161 -5.47 4.85 -11.18
N ILE A 162 -5.09 4.46 -9.95
CA ILE A 162 -3.88 4.94 -9.26
C ILE A 162 -2.98 3.76 -8.95
N THR A 163 -1.72 3.85 -9.36
CA THR A 163 -0.66 2.91 -8.99
C THR A 163 0.52 3.67 -8.38
N LEU A 164 0.90 3.28 -7.16
CA LEU A 164 2.01 3.83 -6.40
C LEU A 164 3.23 2.89 -6.47
N GLY A 165 4.37 3.41 -6.88
CA GLY A 165 5.66 2.73 -6.92
C GLY A 165 6.57 3.19 -5.80
N LEU A 166 7.05 2.26 -4.97
CA LEU A 166 7.95 2.54 -3.84
C LEU A 166 9.40 2.19 -4.19
N GLY A 167 10.23 3.22 -4.34
CA GLY A 167 11.69 3.05 -4.42
C GLY A 167 12.30 2.69 -3.06
N ARG A 168 13.61 2.41 -3.06
CA ARG A 168 14.35 2.22 -1.81
C ARG A 168 14.35 3.48 -0.96
N THR A 169 14.30 3.28 0.35
CA THR A 169 14.64 4.34 1.31
C THR A 169 16.16 4.39 1.47
N ALA A 170 16.76 5.57 1.29
CA ALA A 170 18.18 5.77 1.47
C ALA A 170 18.44 7.14 2.09
N ASP A 171 19.53 7.25 2.84
CA ASP A 171 19.98 8.51 3.42
C ASP A 171 20.50 9.42 2.30
N ARG A 172 19.91 10.62 2.19
CA ARG A 172 20.21 11.59 1.12
C ARG A 172 20.34 12.99 1.71
N PRO A 173 21.14 13.89 1.08
CA PRO A 173 21.15 15.29 1.45
C PRO A 173 19.80 15.93 1.16
N VAL A 174 19.27 16.65 2.14
CA VAL A 174 18.03 17.44 2.07
C VAL A 174 18.28 18.83 2.67
N VAL A 175 17.47 19.81 2.28
CA VAL A 175 17.51 21.14 2.91
C VAL A 175 16.43 21.21 3.98
N ARG A 176 16.80 21.57 5.21
CA ARG A 176 15.89 21.86 6.33
C ARG A 176 16.31 23.19 6.94
N ASP A 177 15.39 24.14 7.05
CA ASP A 177 15.64 25.47 7.62
C ASP A 177 16.88 26.16 7.03
N GLY A 178 17.04 26.08 5.71
CA GLY A 178 18.17 26.65 4.97
C GLY A 178 19.51 25.92 5.14
N ARG A 179 19.56 24.79 5.86
CA ARG A 179 20.78 24.00 6.08
C ARG A 179 20.70 22.63 5.40
N VAL A 180 21.82 22.17 4.85
CA VAL A 180 21.93 20.80 4.33
C VAL A 180 22.01 19.83 5.52
N ALA A 181 21.09 18.87 5.55
CA ALA A 181 21.03 17.80 6.52
C ALA A 181 20.93 16.45 5.80
N VAL A 182 21.31 15.37 6.47
CA VAL A 182 21.09 14.00 5.95
C VAL A 182 19.76 13.48 6.50
N ALA A 183 18.91 12.96 5.63
CA ALA A 183 17.65 12.34 6.05
C ALA A 183 17.33 11.08 5.24
N PRO A 184 16.59 10.11 5.81
CA PRO A 184 16.05 9.00 5.05
C PRO A 184 14.96 9.53 4.10
N VAL A 185 15.19 9.34 2.80
CA VAL A 185 14.30 9.75 1.72
C VAL A 185 13.83 8.50 0.97
N MET A 186 12.57 8.48 0.56
CA MET A 186 12.01 7.49 -0.37
C MET A 186 11.37 8.24 -1.52
N ARG A 187 11.64 7.82 -2.75
CA ARG A 187 10.90 8.32 -3.91
C ARG A 187 9.62 7.50 -4.05
N LEU A 188 8.50 8.22 -4.12
CA LEU A 188 7.18 7.68 -4.38
C LEU A 188 6.77 8.09 -5.79
N ASN A 189 6.49 7.12 -6.65
CA ASN A 189 6.07 7.34 -8.03
C ASN A 189 4.56 7.13 -8.15
N LEU A 190 3.81 8.07 -8.74
CA LEU A 190 2.42 7.88 -9.10
C LEU A 190 2.29 7.63 -10.61
N THR A 191 1.51 6.62 -10.97
CA THR A 191 0.97 6.45 -12.33
C THR A 191 -0.55 6.49 -12.25
N PHE A 192 -1.19 7.26 -13.12
CA PHE A 192 -2.64 7.42 -13.09
C PHE A 192 -3.30 7.43 -14.48
N ASP A 193 -4.59 7.07 -14.53
CA ASP A 193 -5.40 7.12 -15.76
C ASP A 193 -5.98 8.54 -15.96
N HIS A 194 -5.41 9.27 -16.93
CA HIS A 194 -5.82 10.65 -17.26
C HIS A 194 -7.28 10.81 -17.69
N ARG A 195 -7.99 9.71 -17.99
CA ARG A 195 -9.41 9.76 -18.31
C ARG A 195 -10.30 9.79 -17.06
N VAL A 196 -9.72 9.54 -15.89
CA VAL A 196 -10.41 9.56 -14.59
C VAL A 196 -9.90 10.72 -13.74
N VAL A 197 -8.59 10.90 -13.68
CA VAL A 197 -7.91 11.85 -12.81
C VAL A 197 -7.13 12.83 -13.68
N ASP A 198 -7.26 14.13 -13.43
CA ASP A 198 -6.45 15.15 -14.10
C ASP A 198 -5.12 15.40 -13.37
N GLY A 199 -4.32 16.35 -13.88
CA GLY A 199 -3.02 16.66 -13.28
C GLY A 199 -3.12 17.35 -11.91
N ALA A 200 -4.19 18.10 -11.65
CA ALA A 200 -4.37 18.82 -10.39
C ALA A 200 -4.74 17.83 -9.28
N GLU A 201 -5.76 17.00 -9.52
CA GLU A 201 -6.19 15.96 -8.58
C GLU A 201 -5.05 14.96 -8.28
N ALA A 202 -4.25 14.59 -9.29
CA ALA A 202 -3.09 13.72 -9.08
C ALA A 202 -1.99 14.39 -8.24
N ALA A 203 -1.80 15.71 -8.38
CA ALA A 203 -0.84 16.47 -7.60
C ALA A 203 -1.30 16.61 -6.14
N ASP A 204 -2.58 16.87 -5.91
CA ASP A 204 -3.19 16.97 -4.58
C ASP A 204 -3.07 15.63 -3.83
N VAL A 205 -3.46 14.52 -4.46
CA VAL A 205 -3.31 13.18 -3.89
C VAL A 205 -1.84 12.87 -3.52
N LEU A 206 -0.88 13.25 -4.37
CA LEU A 206 0.55 13.05 -4.08
C LEU A 206 1.05 13.93 -2.93
N ALA A 207 0.58 15.18 -2.86
CA ALA A 207 0.94 16.11 -1.81
C ALA A 207 0.43 15.63 -0.45
N GLU A 208 -0.84 15.21 -0.37
CA GLU A 208 -1.41 14.67 0.86
C GLU A 208 -0.78 13.34 1.27
N LEU A 209 -0.45 12.48 0.30
CA LEU A 209 0.31 11.25 0.56
C LEU A 209 1.69 11.53 1.16
N ARG A 210 2.41 12.51 0.62
CA ARG A 210 3.70 12.94 1.18
C ARG A 210 3.50 13.41 2.62
N ASP A 211 2.54 14.30 2.86
CA ASP A 211 2.32 14.89 4.17
C ASP A 211 1.91 13.82 5.20
N ALA A 212 1.02 12.90 4.83
CA ALA A 212 0.63 11.76 5.66
C ALA A 212 1.84 10.86 6.04
N LEU A 213 2.78 10.63 5.11
CA LEU A 213 3.98 9.82 5.37
C LEU A 213 5.05 10.57 6.16
N GLU A 214 5.15 11.89 6.01
CA GLU A 214 6.14 12.72 6.69
C GLU A 214 5.71 13.09 8.12
N THR A 215 4.41 13.13 8.39
CA THR A 215 3.83 13.48 9.70
C THR A 215 3.57 12.28 10.61
N VAL A 216 3.93 11.05 10.20
CA VAL A 216 3.88 9.87 11.06
C VAL A 216 4.64 10.14 12.36
N LYS A 217 3.90 10.21 13.46
CA LYS A 217 4.45 10.42 14.79
C LYS A 217 5.16 9.14 15.26
N PRO A 218 6.26 9.23 16.02
CA PRO A 218 6.76 8.10 16.78
C PRO A 218 5.63 7.57 17.68
N ALA A 219 5.58 6.25 17.92
CA ALA A 219 4.75 5.73 19.00
C ALA A 219 5.21 6.43 20.30
N ALA A 220 4.26 6.87 21.13
CA ALA A 220 4.62 7.44 22.43
C ALA A 220 5.48 6.42 23.19
N ASP A 221 6.54 6.89 23.85
CA ASP A 221 7.31 6.02 24.75
C ASP A 221 6.33 5.30 25.70
N PRO A 222 6.54 4.00 26.01
CA PRO A 222 5.82 3.41 27.12
C PRO A 222 6.09 4.30 28.33
N ALA A 223 5.01 4.79 28.97
CA ALA A 223 5.11 5.60 30.16
C ALA A 223 6.09 4.91 31.13
N PRO A 224 7.07 5.64 31.72
CA PRO A 224 7.96 5.03 32.69
C PRO A 224 7.08 4.37 33.75
N ASP A 225 7.32 3.08 33.98
CA ASP A 225 6.64 2.30 34.99
C ASP A 225 6.77 3.06 36.30
N LEU A 226 5.67 3.67 36.76
CA LEU A 226 5.64 4.39 38.02
C LEU A 226 5.81 3.32 39.09
N ALA A 227 7.06 3.14 39.52
CA ALA A 227 7.38 2.30 40.65
C ALA A 227 6.40 2.66 41.80
N PRO A 228 5.76 1.67 42.44
CA PRO A 228 4.82 1.94 43.49
C PRO A 228 5.52 2.76 44.57
N ALA A 229 4.93 3.91 44.91
CA ALA A 229 5.41 4.78 45.96
C ALA A 229 5.64 3.94 47.22
N ALA A 230 6.90 3.86 47.66
CA ALA A 230 7.24 3.29 48.94
C ALA A 230 6.40 4.00 50.00
N GLY A 231 5.58 3.22 50.72
CA GLY A 231 4.71 3.72 51.76
C GLY A 231 5.51 4.49 52.80
N GLU A 232 5.05 5.69 53.13
CA GLU A 232 5.44 6.39 54.33
C GLU A 232 5.04 5.54 55.54
N GLU A 233 6.03 4.99 56.23
CA GLU A 233 5.87 4.53 57.61
C GLU A 233 5.56 5.75 58.48
N ARG A 234 4.35 5.77 59.06
CA ARG A 234 3.98 6.70 60.12
C ARG A 234 4.43 6.11 61.45
N GLY A 235 5.37 6.80 62.10
CA GLY A 235 5.49 6.81 63.56
C GLY A 235 4.42 7.68 64.21
#